data_AF-A0A7Y2X8H9-F1
#
_entry.id   AF-A0A7Y2X8H9-F1
#
_cell.length_a   1.000
_cell.length_b   1.000
_cell.length_c   1.000
_cell.angle_alpha   90.00
_cell.angle_beta   90.00
_cell.angle_gamma   90.00
#
_symmetry.space_group_name_H-M   'P 1'
#
loop_
_entity.id
_entity.type
_entity.pdbx_description
1 polymer ?
#
loop_
_entity_poly.entity_id
_entity_poly.type
_entity_poly.pdbx_seq_one_letter_code
_entity_poly.pdbx_strand_id
1 'polypeptide(L)' 'MPKQISPFHSADSKVYHIYGACSSGKGVKKRVKGTGGRKLCKACKDIKAGKRTH' A
#
# COMPACT_ATOMS: atom_id res chain seq x y z
N MET A 1 -5.15 8.18 -12.56
CA MET A 1 -4.59 8.29 -11.20
C MET A 1 -4.91 7.02 -10.43
N PRO A 2 -3.93 6.39 -9.78
CA PRO A 2 -4.16 5.16 -9.02
C PRO A 2 -5.13 5.44 -7.89
N LYS A 3 -6.26 4.71 -7.89
CA LYS A 3 -7.33 4.91 -6.93
C LYS A 3 -6.81 4.63 -5.52
N GLN A 4 -6.81 5.66 -4.68
CA GLN A 4 -6.49 5.52 -3.28
C GLN A 4 -7.61 4.70 -2.62
N ILE A 5 -7.21 3.72 -1.83
CA ILE A 5 -8.10 2.84 -1.10
C ILE A 5 -7.86 3.01 0.40
N SER A 6 -8.74 2.42 1.20
CA SER A 6 -8.56 2.40 2.65
C SER A 6 -7.17 1.83 3.00
N PRO A 7 -6.42 2.47 3.90
CA PRO A 7 -5.12 1.98 4.33
C PRO A 7 -5.24 0.54 4.85
N PHE A 8 -4.33 -0.32 4.44
CA PHE A 8 -4.25 -1.68 4.94
C PHE A 8 -2.79 -2.15 5.03
N HIS A 9 -2.52 -3.13 5.86
CA HIS A 9 -1.22 -3.78 5.99
C HIS A 9 -1.39 -5.29 6.13
N SER A 10 -0.34 -6.06 5.90
CA SER A 10 -0.32 -7.51 6.20
C SER A 10 0.25 -7.73 7.58
N ALA A 11 -0.24 -8.67 8.38
CA ALA A 11 0.30 -8.96 9.73
C ALA A 11 1.84 -9.00 9.77
N ASP A 12 2.46 -9.67 8.80
CA ASP A 12 3.92 -9.87 8.64
C ASP A 12 4.68 -8.66 8.07
N SER A 13 4.00 -7.78 7.34
CA SER A 13 4.67 -6.70 6.61
C SER A 13 4.91 -5.48 7.49
N LYS A 14 6.15 -5.01 7.57
CA LYS A 14 6.53 -3.75 8.27
C LYS A 14 6.05 -2.48 7.56
N VAL A 15 5.19 -2.61 6.55
CA VAL A 15 4.67 -1.53 5.72
C VAL A 15 3.16 -1.57 5.58
N TYR A 16 2.54 -0.43 5.32
CA TYR A 16 1.13 -0.31 4.93
C TYR A 16 0.99 0.20 3.49
N HIS A 17 -0.18 -0.05 2.92
CA HIS A 17 -0.55 0.23 1.55
C HIS A 17 -1.79 1.12 1.53
N ILE A 18 -1.83 2.07 0.59
CA ILE A 18 -2.96 3.00 0.39
C ILE A 18 -3.47 3.01 -1.04
N TYR A 19 -2.80 2.32 -1.97
CA TYR A 19 -3.21 2.27 -3.38
C TYR A 19 -3.49 0.83 -3.78
N GLY A 20 -4.66 0.59 -4.39
CA GLY A 20 -5.03 -0.73 -4.91
C GLY A 20 -4.20 -1.17 -6.11
N ALA A 21 -3.57 -0.21 -6.80
CA ALA A 21 -2.63 -0.44 -7.90
C ALA A 21 -1.26 -0.95 -7.43
N CYS A 22 -0.95 -0.87 -6.13
CA CYS A 22 0.34 -1.32 -5.62
C CYS A 22 0.47 -2.85 -5.74
N SER A 23 1.35 -3.35 -6.62
CA SER A 23 1.59 -4.80 -6.79
C SER A 23 1.97 -5.49 -5.48
N SER A 24 2.79 -4.84 -4.65
CA SER A 24 3.13 -5.33 -3.32
C SER A 24 1.91 -5.46 -2.40
N GLY A 25 0.93 -4.57 -2.54
CA GLY A 25 -0.35 -4.62 -1.83
C GLY A 25 -1.34 -5.64 -2.42
N LYS A 26 -1.31 -5.88 -3.74
CA LYS A 26 -2.11 -6.91 -4.39
C LYS A 26 -1.74 -8.32 -3.92
N GLY A 27 -0.45 -8.58 -3.72
CA GLY A 27 0.05 -9.86 -3.20
C GLY A 27 -0.29 -10.15 -1.73
N VAL A 28 -0.82 -9.17 -0.99
CA VAL A 28 -1.21 -9.35 0.42
C VAL A 28 -2.51 -10.15 0.50
N LYS A 29 -2.38 -11.44 0.87
CA LYS A 29 -3.51 -12.35 1.08
C LYS A 29 -4.33 -12.03 2.34
N LYS A 30 -3.66 -11.65 3.43
CA LYS A 30 -4.30 -11.29 4.71
C LYS A 30 -4.15 -9.79 4.97
N ARG A 31 -5.19 -9.02 4.65
CA ARG A 31 -5.22 -7.56 4.82
C ARG A 31 -5.84 -7.20 6.15
N VAL A 32 -5.07 -6.48 6.96
CA VAL A 32 -5.52 -5.83 8.19
C VAL A 32 -5.80 -4.37 7.88
N LYS A 33 -6.97 -3.87 8.31
CA LYS A 33 -7.33 -2.46 8.10
C LYS A 33 -6.43 -1.52 8.90
N GLY A 34 -6.18 -0.33 8.34
CA GLY A 34 -5.39 0.73 8.96
C GLY A 34 -3.89 0.62 8.67
N THR A 35 -3.12 1.49 9.30
CA THR A 35 -1.66 1.56 9.13
C THR A 35 -0.90 0.71 10.14
N GLY A 36 -1.50 0.39 11.29
CA GLY A 36 -0.85 -0.38 12.36
C GLY A 36 0.49 0.21 12.82
N GLY A 37 0.67 1.54 12.71
CA GLY A 37 1.94 2.22 13.03
C GLY A 37 3.09 1.95 12.04
N ARG A 38 2.81 1.36 10.88
CA ARG A 38 3.83 0.91 9.91
C ARG A 38 4.21 2.01 8.93
N LYS A 39 5.33 1.81 8.23
CA LYS A 39 5.82 2.77 7.22
C LYS A 39 5.06 2.61 5.90
N LEU A 40 4.93 3.68 5.12
CA LEU A 40 4.29 3.59 3.81
C LEU A 40 5.13 2.70 2.88
N CYS A 41 4.49 1.75 2.20
CA CYS A 41 5.14 0.91 1.20
C CYS A 41 5.85 1.79 0.16
N LYS A 42 7.10 1.43 -0.21
CA LYS A 42 7.89 2.19 -1.20
C LYS A 42 7.13 2.41 -2.50
N ALA A 43 6.50 1.37 -3.04
CA ALA A 43 5.69 1.49 -4.25
C ALA A 43 4.49 2.43 -4.08
N CYS A 44 3.82 2.42 -2.92
CA CYS A 44 2.77 3.39 -2.62
C CYS A 44 3.32 4.82 -2.49
N LYS A 45 4.53 4.98 -1.95
CA LYS A 45 5.22 6.27 -1.86
C LYS A 45 5.59 6.81 -3.25
N ASP A 46 6.09 5.96 -4.14
CA ASP A 46 6.42 6.31 -5.53
C ASP A 46 5.17 6.69 -6.34
N ILE A 47 4.08 5.95 -6.15
CA ILE A 47 2.77 6.26 -6.73
C ILE A 47 2.27 7.63 -6.23
N LYS A 48 2.36 7.88 -4.91
CA LYS A 48 1.99 9.17 -4.31
C LYS A 48 2.83 10.33 -4.87
N ALA A 49 4.10 10.07 -5.15
CA ALA A 49 5.03 11.04 -5.72
C ALA A 49 4.88 11.21 -7.25
N GLY A 50 3.90 10.58 -7.89
CA GLY A 50 3.70 10.65 -9.34
C GLY A 50 4.76 9.91 -10.17
N LYS A 51 5.64 9.15 -9.53
CA LYS A 51 6.72 8.39 -10.20
C LYS A 51 6.24 7.07 -10.81
N ARG A 52 5.03 6.63 -10.50
CA ARG A 52 4.42 5.39 -11.04
C ARG A 52 2.96 5.61 -11.45
N THR A 53 2.69 5.43 -12.74
CA THR A 53 1.41 5.62 -13.42
C THR A 53 0.77 4.32 -13.93
N HIS A 54 1.15 3.17 -13.37
CA HIS A 54 0.61 1.86 -13.78
C HIS A 54 -0.70 1.52 -13.07
#